data_AF-A0ABD0B3D4-F1
#
_entry.id   AF-A0ABD0B3D4-F1
#
_cell.length_a   1.000
_cell.length_b   1.000
_cell.length_c   1.000
_cell.angle_alpha   90.00
_cell.angle_beta   90.00
_cell.angle_gamma   90.00
#
_symmetry.space_group_name_H-M   'P 1'
#
loop_
_entity.id
_entity.type
_entity.pdbx_description
1 polymer ?
#
loop_
_entity_poly.entity_id
_entity_poly.type
_entity_poly.pdbx_seq_one_letter_code
_entity_poly.pdbx_strand_id
1 'polypeptide(L)'
;MCQDCLQYHHKYGGWILKWRNIQRIDQPRIHLGWDLVELPYIGLKIKDYDAFLTLITPRLAVRLLTEQRAVLMQAMRSERSDCPTGGCGSGLLGEGLLEESRFCSPAGQRYEGVIAMLGNRMARLRDLLGYDLLVPDNSLDRSPEDFVHLLQQYQRESNLIQIN
;
A
#
# COMPACT_ATOMS: atom_id res chain seq x y z
N MET A 1 7.30 23.28 1.28
CA MET A 1 6.71 21.93 1.51
C MET A 1 5.21 22.05 1.39
N CYS A 2 4.54 21.11 0.72
CA CYS A 2 3.08 21.07 0.63
C CYS A 2 2.49 20.84 2.04
N GLN A 3 1.74 21.80 2.58
CA GLN A 3 1.13 21.65 3.91
C GLN A 3 -0.08 20.70 3.90
N ASP A 4 -0.69 20.47 2.74
CA ASP A 4 -1.93 19.70 2.60
C ASP A 4 -1.75 18.25 2.12
N CYS A 5 -0.50 17.84 1.86
CA CYS A 5 -0.24 16.55 1.24
C CYS A 5 1.07 15.89 1.67
N LEU A 6 1.03 14.57 1.78
CA LEU A 6 2.19 13.69 1.85
C LEU A 6 2.73 13.46 0.43
N GLN A 7 4.04 13.62 0.26
CA GLN A 7 4.71 13.36 -1.02
C GLN A 7 5.73 12.25 -0.86
N TYR A 8 5.70 11.30 -1.78
CA TYR A 8 6.72 10.26 -1.89
C TYR A 8 7.51 10.45 -3.16
N HIS A 9 8.84 10.50 -3.02
CA HIS A 9 9.78 10.72 -4.11
C HIS A 9 10.56 9.44 -4.40
N HIS A 10 10.46 8.95 -5.63
CA HIS A 10 11.16 7.77 -6.10
C HIS A 10 11.95 8.07 -7.37
N LYS A 11 12.99 7.28 -7.66
CA LYS A 11 13.86 7.51 -8.84
C LYS A 11 13.13 7.42 -10.19
N TYR A 12 11.93 6.83 -10.20
CA TYR A 12 11.09 6.70 -11.41
C TYR A 12 9.83 7.56 -11.40
N GLY A 13 9.74 8.53 -10.47
CA GLY A 13 8.60 9.42 -10.31
C GLY A 13 8.19 9.56 -8.84
N GLY A 14 7.13 10.29 -8.57
CA GLY A 14 6.57 10.40 -7.23
C GLY A 14 5.06 10.25 -7.24
N TRP A 15 4.48 10.08 -6.06
CA TRP A 15 3.05 10.21 -5.87
C TRP A 15 2.78 11.19 -4.73
N ILE A 16 1.57 11.74 -4.74
CA ILE A 16 1.11 12.72 -3.76
C ILE A 16 -0.21 12.21 -3.19
N LEU A 17 -0.34 12.23 -1.86
CA LEU A 17 -1.57 11.91 -1.15
C LEU A 17 -1.99 13.08 -0.29
N LYS A 18 -3.23 13.56 -0.47
CA LYS A 18 -3.80 14.55 0.44
C LYS A 18 -4.00 13.92 1.83
N TRP A 19 -3.67 14.66 2.89
CA TRP A 19 -3.80 14.15 4.27
C TRP A 19 -5.22 13.64 4.59
N ARG A 20 -6.25 14.36 4.10
CA ARG A 20 -7.66 13.94 4.23
C ARG A 20 -7.99 12.58 3.64
N ASN A 21 -7.25 12.16 2.61
CA ASN A 21 -7.46 10.88 1.93
C ASN A 21 -6.78 9.72 2.68
N ILE A 22 -5.86 10.01 3.58
CA ILE A 22 -5.23 8.99 4.41
C ILE A 22 -6.18 8.66 5.57
N GLN A 23 -6.45 7.38 5.77
CA GLN A 23 -7.27 6.86 6.87
C GLN A 23 -6.40 6.41 8.05
N ARG A 24 -5.29 5.71 7.78
CA ARG A 24 -4.40 5.16 8.80
C ARG A 24 -2.97 5.15 8.31
N ILE A 25 -2.05 5.44 9.21
CA ILE A 25 -0.59 5.39 9.02
C ILE A 25 -0.02 4.60 10.18
N ASP A 26 0.66 3.49 9.87
CA ASP A 26 1.27 2.63 10.88
C ASP A 26 2.30 1.68 10.23
N GLN A 27 3.07 0.97 11.04
CA GLN A 27 3.96 -0.08 10.56
C GLN A 27 3.19 -1.41 10.44
N PRO A 28 3.17 -2.06 9.26
CA PRO A 28 2.50 -3.34 9.10
C PRO A 28 3.27 -4.46 9.81
N ARG A 29 2.52 -5.42 10.34
CA ARG A 29 3.05 -6.60 11.02
C ARG A 29 2.48 -7.86 10.40
N ILE A 30 3.25 -8.95 10.43
CA ILE A 30 2.85 -10.25 9.91
C ILE A 30 3.21 -11.36 10.90
N HIS A 31 2.50 -12.48 10.80
CA HIS A 31 2.78 -13.68 11.59
C HIS A 31 3.93 -14.49 10.98
N LEU A 32 4.99 -14.71 11.75
CA LEU A 32 6.08 -15.62 11.41
C LEU A 32 6.10 -16.77 12.43
N GLY A 33 5.39 -17.85 12.13
CA GLY A 33 5.14 -18.89 13.11
C GLY A 33 4.23 -18.37 14.22
N TRP A 34 4.75 -18.31 15.45
CA TRP A 34 4.04 -17.76 16.61
C TRP A 34 4.34 -16.28 16.87
N ASP A 35 5.37 -15.75 16.23
CA ASP A 35 5.83 -14.38 16.45
C ASP A 35 5.11 -13.40 15.53
N LEU A 36 4.80 -12.21 16.05
CA LEU A 36 4.32 -11.09 15.25
C LEU A 36 5.49 -10.16 14.94
N VAL A 37 5.90 -10.12 13.66
CA VAL A 37 7.10 -9.41 13.22
C VAL A 37 6.72 -8.17 12.40
N GLU A 38 7.40 -7.07 12.65
CA GLU A 38 7.25 -5.83 11.88
C GLU A 38 7.90 -5.92 10.50
N LEU A 39 7.17 -5.45 9.50
CA LEU A 39 7.70 -5.32 8.15
C LEU A 39 8.53 -4.02 8.01
N PRO A 40 9.57 -4.01 7.16
CA PRO A 40 10.42 -2.84 6.90
C PRO A 40 9.72 -1.81 5.97
N TYR A 41 8.47 -1.47 6.31
CA TYR A 41 7.62 -0.57 5.53
C TYR A 41 6.73 0.26 6.45
N ILE A 42 6.32 1.44 5.99
CA ILE A 42 5.19 2.18 6.54
C ILE A 42 3.97 1.88 5.67
N GLY A 43 2.91 1.41 6.30
CA GLY A 43 1.63 1.13 5.69
C GLY A 43 0.73 2.35 5.68
N LEU A 44 0.17 2.67 4.52
CA LEU A 44 -0.82 3.73 4.35
C LEU A 44 -2.14 3.12 3.92
N LYS A 45 -3.19 3.35 4.71
CA LYS A 45 -4.57 3.05 4.33
C LYS A 45 -5.22 4.32 3.76
N ILE A 46 -5.78 4.26 2.55
CA ILE A 46 -6.39 5.39 1.84
C ILE A 46 -7.92 5.23 1.74
N LYS A 47 -8.66 6.34 1.69
CA LYS A 47 -10.14 6.33 1.66
C LYS A 47 -10.66 6.22 0.23
N ASP A 48 -10.11 7.02 -0.66
CA ASP A 48 -10.50 7.14 -2.06
C ASP A 48 -9.33 6.71 -2.95
N TYR A 49 -9.52 5.61 -3.68
CA TYR A 49 -8.54 5.08 -4.63
C TYR A 49 -8.41 5.99 -5.84
N ASP A 50 -9.49 6.65 -6.26
CA ASP A 50 -9.54 7.39 -7.53
C ASP A 50 -8.72 8.67 -7.44
N ALA A 51 -8.72 9.31 -6.25
CA ALA A 51 -7.83 10.40 -5.90
C ALA A 51 -6.32 10.04 -5.96
N PHE A 52 -5.96 8.75 -5.99
CA PHE A 52 -4.58 8.28 -6.11
C PHE A 52 -4.27 7.68 -7.49
N LEU A 53 -5.08 6.71 -7.93
CA LEU A 53 -4.86 5.96 -9.17
C LEU A 53 -4.92 6.86 -10.42
N THR A 54 -5.69 7.94 -10.38
CA THR A 54 -5.75 8.92 -11.49
C THR A 54 -4.49 9.78 -11.60
N LEU A 55 -3.73 9.95 -10.51
CA LEU A 55 -2.55 10.83 -10.47
C LEU A 55 -1.23 10.08 -10.60
N ILE A 56 -1.19 8.79 -10.29
CA ILE A 56 0.04 8.02 -10.34
C ILE A 56 0.49 7.78 -11.79
N THR A 57 1.79 7.93 -12.05
CA THR A 57 2.34 7.63 -13.37
C THR A 57 2.41 6.11 -13.61
N PRO A 58 2.13 5.63 -14.84
CA PRO A 58 2.25 4.22 -15.19
C PRO A 58 3.64 3.65 -14.88
N ARG A 59 4.70 4.44 -15.11
CA ARG A 59 6.09 4.04 -14.82
C ARG A 59 6.29 3.75 -13.33
N LEU A 60 5.79 4.62 -12.45
CA LEU A 60 5.88 4.39 -11.01
C LEU A 60 5.04 3.17 -10.59
N ALA A 61 3.84 3.01 -11.15
CA ALA A 61 2.98 1.85 -10.88
C ALA A 61 3.68 0.51 -11.18
N VAL A 62 4.34 0.38 -12.34
CA VAL A 62 5.17 -0.81 -12.67
C VAL A 62 6.22 -1.07 -11.60
N ARG A 63 6.89 -0.01 -11.12
CA ARG A 63 7.96 -0.15 -10.14
C ARG A 63 7.44 -0.57 -8.77
N LEU A 64 6.34 0.01 -8.29
CA LEU A 64 5.69 -0.44 -7.07
C LEU A 64 5.28 -1.93 -7.16
N LEU A 65 4.66 -2.32 -8.28
CA LEU A 65 4.26 -3.71 -8.52
C LEU A 65 5.43 -4.70 -8.50
N THR A 66 6.60 -4.28 -8.99
CA THR A 66 7.78 -5.14 -9.13
C THR A 66 8.61 -5.18 -7.85
N GLU A 67 8.91 -4.01 -7.27
CA GLU A 67 9.77 -3.86 -6.10
C GLU A 67 9.11 -4.41 -4.82
N GLN A 68 7.78 -4.31 -4.72
CA GLN A 68 7.01 -4.77 -3.55
C GLN A 68 6.43 -6.18 -3.74
N ARG A 69 6.84 -6.90 -4.79
CA ARG A 69 6.38 -8.27 -5.04
C ARG A 69 6.78 -9.24 -3.93
N ALA A 70 7.99 -9.08 -3.38
CA ALA A 70 8.52 -9.95 -2.34
C ALA A 70 7.71 -9.84 -1.04
N VAL A 71 7.42 -8.61 -0.58
CA VAL A 71 6.63 -8.39 0.64
C VAL A 71 5.20 -8.92 0.49
N LEU A 72 4.59 -8.78 -0.69
CA LEU A 72 3.28 -9.40 -0.92
C LEU A 72 3.35 -10.93 -0.83
N MET A 73 4.35 -11.56 -1.47
CA MET A 73 4.49 -13.02 -1.40
C MET A 73 4.70 -13.50 0.04
N GLN A 74 5.42 -12.72 0.85
CA GLN A 74 5.59 -12.98 2.26
C GLN A 74 4.25 -12.87 3.01
N ALA A 75 3.50 -11.78 2.83
CA ALA A 75 2.19 -11.58 3.45
C ALA A 75 1.16 -12.65 3.04
N MET A 76 1.18 -13.10 1.79
CA MET A 76 0.31 -14.19 1.32
C MET A 76 0.62 -15.54 1.97
N ARG A 77 1.87 -15.77 2.38
CA ARG A 77 2.28 -17.01 3.06
C ARG A 77 1.98 -16.98 4.55
N SER A 78 2.07 -15.80 5.18
CA SER A 78 1.86 -15.63 6.62
C SER A 78 0.38 -15.47 6.97
N GLU A 79 -0.36 -14.62 6.25
CA GLU A 79 -1.70 -14.19 6.66
C GLU A 79 -2.83 -15.03 6.06
N ARG A 80 -2.54 -15.93 5.09
CA ARG A 80 -3.51 -16.93 4.63
C ARG A 80 -3.26 -18.26 5.32
N SER A 81 -4.00 -18.49 6.40
CA SER A 81 -3.95 -19.72 7.21
C SER A 81 -4.78 -20.88 6.66
N ASP A 82 -5.67 -20.65 5.68
CA ASP A 82 -6.64 -21.65 5.24
C ASP A 82 -6.24 -22.34 3.93
N CYS A 83 -5.43 -23.39 4.04
CA CYS A 83 -5.34 -24.45 3.03
C CYS A 83 -5.40 -25.83 3.73
N PRO A 84 -6.60 -26.38 4.00
CA PRO A 84 -6.75 -27.70 4.63
C PRO A 84 -6.35 -28.86 3.71
N THR A 85 -6.32 -28.63 2.41
CA THR A 85 -5.98 -29.60 1.37
C THR A 85 -4.70 -29.14 0.69
N GLY A 86 -3.67 -29.98 0.69
CA GLY A 86 -2.31 -29.72 0.19
C GLY A 86 -2.16 -29.42 -1.32
N GLY A 87 -3.13 -28.72 -1.94
CA GLY A 87 -3.11 -28.24 -3.31
C GLY A 87 -2.65 -26.79 -3.49
N CYS A 88 -2.20 -26.12 -2.42
CA CYS A 88 -1.77 -24.71 -2.49
C CYS A 88 -0.40 -24.50 -3.17
N GLY A 89 0.14 -25.52 -3.84
CA GLY A 89 1.20 -25.36 -4.83
C GLY A 89 0.73 -24.67 -6.12
N SER A 90 -0.55 -24.80 -6.51
CA SER A 90 -1.00 -24.31 -7.82
C SER A 90 -1.35 -22.80 -7.84
N GLY A 91 -1.91 -22.25 -6.75
CA GLY A 91 -2.25 -20.82 -6.67
C GLY A 91 -1.08 -19.89 -6.28
N LEU A 92 -0.04 -20.44 -5.66
CA LEU A 92 1.20 -19.74 -5.32
C LEU A 92 2.19 -19.66 -6.50
N LEU A 93 2.03 -20.53 -7.51
CA LEU A 93 2.85 -20.60 -8.71
C LEU A 93 2.14 -19.96 -9.91
N GLY A 94 1.94 -18.64 -9.86
CA GLY A 94 1.62 -17.84 -11.05
C GLY A 94 0.33 -17.02 -10.97
N GLU A 95 -0.81 -17.63 -10.61
CA GLU A 95 -2.11 -16.96 -10.68
C GLU A 95 -2.33 -15.89 -9.61
N GLY A 96 -1.89 -16.10 -8.36
CA GLY A 96 -2.04 -15.08 -7.30
C GLY A 96 -1.14 -13.85 -7.44
N LEU A 97 -0.23 -13.86 -8.41
CA LEU A 97 0.83 -12.87 -8.59
C LEU A 97 0.67 -12.01 -9.85
N LEU A 98 -0.12 -12.48 -10.81
CA LEU A 98 -0.56 -11.73 -11.97
C LEU A 98 -1.83 -10.98 -11.57
N GLU A 99 -1.68 -9.68 -11.28
CA GLU A 99 -2.85 -8.85 -11.05
C GLU A 99 -3.63 -8.69 -12.35
N GLU A 100 -4.97 -8.73 -12.26
CA GLU A 100 -5.84 -8.54 -13.41
C GLU A 100 -5.60 -7.15 -14.04
N SER A 101 -5.67 -7.09 -15.37
CA SER A 101 -5.52 -5.84 -16.13
C SER A 101 -6.77 -4.98 -16.14
N ARG A 102 -7.79 -5.33 -15.33
CA ARG A 102 -9.03 -4.59 -15.13
C ARG A 102 -9.29 -4.43 -13.64
N PHE A 103 -9.74 -3.26 -13.25
CA PHE A 103 -10.06 -2.94 -11.85
C PHE A 103 -11.23 -1.94 -11.82
N CYS A 104 -12.13 -2.12 -10.86
CA CYS A 104 -13.23 -1.20 -10.60
C CYS A 104 -13.07 -0.67 -9.17
N SER A 105 -12.94 0.65 -9.02
CA SER A 105 -12.85 1.27 -7.71
C SER A 105 -14.16 1.12 -6.93
N PRO A 106 -14.15 1.31 -5.59
CA PRO A 106 -15.39 1.33 -4.80
C PRO A 106 -16.40 2.38 -5.25
N ALA A 107 -15.95 3.47 -5.90
CA ALA A 107 -16.81 4.51 -6.45
C ALA A 107 -17.33 4.17 -7.87
N GLY A 108 -16.94 3.03 -8.44
CA GLY A 108 -17.38 2.55 -9.75
C GLY A 108 -16.50 2.98 -10.92
N GLN A 109 -15.38 3.67 -10.68
CA GLN A 109 -14.45 4.07 -11.74
C GLN A 109 -13.68 2.85 -12.25
N ARG A 110 -13.59 2.72 -13.57
CA ARG A 110 -12.90 1.60 -14.23
C ARG A 110 -11.49 2.00 -14.64
N TYR A 111 -10.54 1.13 -14.32
CA TYR A 111 -9.15 1.23 -14.72
C TYR A 111 -8.76 0.04 -15.58
N GLU A 112 -7.80 0.25 -16.48
CA GLU A 112 -7.22 -0.79 -17.33
C GLU A 112 -5.68 -0.78 -17.29
N GLY A 113 -5.08 -1.88 -17.74
CA GLY A 113 -3.64 -2.03 -17.86
C GLY A 113 -2.92 -1.97 -16.52
N VAL A 114 -1.76 -1.32 -16.46
CA VAL A 114 -0.92 -1.32 -15.25
C VAL A 114 -1.55 -0.58 -14.07
N ILE A 115 -2.37 0.45 -14.32
CA ILE A 115 -3.05 1.17 -13.24
C ILE A 115 -4.11 0.27 -12.60
N ALA A 116 -4.80 -0.54 -13.40
CA ALA A 116 -5.71 -1.55 -12.88
C ALA A 116 -4.98 -2.61 -12.05
N MET A 117 -3.84 -3.09 -12.55
CA MET A 117 -3.01 -4.04 -11.81
C MET A 117 -2.58 -3.47 -10.45
N LEU A 118 -2.24 -2.18 -10.39
CA LEU A 118 -1.93 -1.51 -9.13
C LEU A 118 -3.16 -1.41 -8.22
N GLY A 119 -4.34 -1.06 -8.74
CA GLY A 119 -5.59 -1.04 -7.97
C GLY A 119 -5.90 -2.39 -7.33
N ASN A 120 -5.79 -3.48 -8.10
CA ASN A 120 -5.92 -4.85 -7.60
C ASN A 120 -4.87 -5.18 -6.53
N ARG A 121 -3.61 -4.76 -6.76
CA ARG A 121 -2.54 -4.91 -5.76
C ARG A 121 -2.87 -4.21 -4.45
N MET A 122 -3.37 -2.97 -4.52
CA MET A 122 -3.74 -2.18 -3.34
C MET A 122 -4.87 -2.87 -2.56
N ALA A 123 -5.91 -3.35 -3.24
CA ALA A 123 -6.98 -4.13 -2.61
C ALA A 123 -6.45 -5.39 -1.92
N ARG A 124 -5.54 -6.13 -2.57
CA ARG A 124 -4.94 -7.33 -1.98
C ARG A 124 -4.08 -7.03 -0.76
N LEU A 125 -3.29 -5.96 -0.79
CA LEU A 125 -2.52 -5.50 0.36
C LEU A 125 -3.44 -5.10 1.51
N ARG A 126 -4.59 -4.48 1.22
CA ARG A 126 -5.59 -4.15 2.23
C ARG A 126 -6.15 -5.39 2.89
N ASP A 127 -6.47 -6.41 2.11
CA ASP A 127 -7.03 -7.65 2.62
C ASP A 127 -6.03 -8.41 3.50
N LEU A 128 -4.75 -8.40 3.13
CA LEU A 128 -3.70 -9.15 3.84
C LEU A 128 -3.13 -8.39 5.04
N LEU A 129 -2.85 -7.09 4.88
CA LEU A 129 -2.10 -6.29 5.85
C LEU A 129 -2.92 -5.13 6.44
N GLY A 130 -4.07 -4.81 5.85
CA GLY A 130 -4.88 -3.64 6.24
C GLY A 130 -4.38 -2.30 5.69
N TYR A 131 -3.50 -2.31 4.68
CA TYR A 131 -2.92 -1.11 4.05
C TYR A 131 -2.91 -1.22 2.53
N ASP A 132 -2.96 -0.08 1.84
CA ASP A 132 -3.05 -0.03 0.37
C ASP A 132 -1.70 0.26 -0.28
N LEU A 133 -0.89 1.07 0.39
CA LEU A 133 0.41 1.50 -0.09
C LEU A 133 1.46 1.23 0.99
N LEU A 134 2.65 0.86 0.53
CA LEU A 134 3.81 0.61 1.39
C LEU A 134 4.93 1.57 1.00
N VAL A 135 5.52 2.22 2.00
CA VAL A 135 6.71 3.08 1.86
C VAL A 135 7.87 2.35 2.53
N PRO A 136 8.96 2.00 1.83
CA PRO A 136 10.05 1.24 2.42
C PRO A 136 10.79 2.06 3.49
N ASP A 137 11.19 1.43 4.59
CA ASP A 137 11.90 2.07 5.70
C ASP A 137 13.25 2.70 5.29
N ASN A 138 13.91 2.13 4.29
CA ASN A 138 15.15 2.66 3.72
C ASN A 138 14.99 3.99 2.96
N SER A 139 13.75 4.46 2.79
CA SER A 139 13.45 5.79 2.24
C SER A 139 13.19 6.85 3.31
N LEU A 140 13.27 6.47 4.59
CA LEU A 140 12.99 7.33 5.73
C LEU A 140 14.28 7.99 6.25
N ASP A 141 14.14 9.16 6.87
CA ASP A 141 15.23 9.91 7.53
C ASP A 141 15.41 9.55 9.01
N ARG A 142 14.56 8.65 9.53
CA ARG A 142 14.45 8.29 10.95
C ARG A 142 13.89 6.87 11.12
N SER A 143 13.74 6.42 12.36
CA SER A 143 13.13 5.13 12.66
C SER A 143 11.67 5.06 12.15
N PRO A 144 11.17 3.87 11.78
CA PRO A 144 9.77 3.70 11.38
C PRO A 144 8.77 4.27 12.40
N GLU A 145 9.00 4.03 13.69
CA GLU A 145 8.17 4.53 14.79
C GLU A 145 8.12 6.06 14.83
N ASP A 146 9.27 6.72 14.83
CA ASP A 146 9.36 8.19 14.83
C ASP A 146 8.72 8.80 13.58
N PHE A 147 8.84 8.11 12.45
CA PHE A 147 8.25 8.55 11.19
C PHE A 147 6.73 8.46 11.21
N VAL A 148 6.17 7.36 11.73
CA VAL A 148 4.72 7.21 11.91
C VAL A 148 4.18 8.32 12.81
N HIS A 149 4.82 8.57 13.96
CA HIS A 149 4.41 9.64 14.87
C HIS A 149 4.43 11.03 14.20
N LEU A 150 5.47 11.33 13.43
CA LEU A 150 5.56 12.57 12.67
C LEU A 150 4.42 12.71 11.65
N LEU A 151 4.16 11.67 10.85
CA LEU A 151 3.12 11.71 9.84
C LEU A 151 1.73 11.85 10.47
N GLN A 152 1.47 11.20 11.60
CA GLN A 152 0.22 11.33 12.34
C GLN A 152 0.05 12.74 12.93
N GLN A 153 1.14 13.40 13.35
CA GLN A 153 1.11 14.81 13.74
C GLN A 153 0.72 15.71 12.57
N TYR A 154 1.40 15.59 11.42
CA TYR A 154 1.07 16.39 10.23
C TYR A 154 -0.34 16.16 9.71
N GLN A 155 -0.82 14.91 9.76
CA GLN A 155 -2.19 14.60 9.39
C GLN A 155 -3.20 15.30 10.31
N ARG A 156 -2.96 15.32 11.63
CA ARG A 156 -3.82 16.02 12.60
C ARG A 156 -3.82 17.53 12.36
N GLU A 157 -2.65 18.13 12.20
CA GLU A 157 -2.51 19.57 11.95
C GLU A 157 -3.19 19.99 10.64
N SER A 158 -3.01 19.23 9.55
CA SER A 158 -3.66 19.52 8.27
C SER A 158 -5.19 19.39 8.35
N ASN A 159 -5.70 18.40 9.09
CA ASN A 159 -7.14 18.24 9.28
C ASN A 159 -7.75 19.38 10.11
N LEU A 160 -7.01 19.95 11.07
CA LEU A 160 -7.46 21.10 11.86
C LEU A 160 -7.56 22.38 11.00
N ILE A 161 -6.62 22.58 10.07
CA ILE A 161 -6.62 23.74 9.17
C ILE A 161 -7.81 23.69 8.19
N GLN A 162 -8.30 22.50 7.82
CA GLN A 162 -9.42 22.35 6.87
C GLN A 162 -10.81 22.52 7.50
N ILE A 163 -10.91 22.55 8.84
CA ILE A 163 -12.18 22.72 9.56
C ILE A 163 -12.43 24.20 9.90
N ASN A 164 -11.39 25.02 9.92
CA ASN A 164 -11.45 26.47 10.13
C ASN A 164 -11.48 27.23 8.80
#